data_AF-A0A940C7L3-F1
#
_entry.id   AF-A0A940C7L3-F1
#
_cell.length_a   1.000
_cell.length_b   1.000
_cell.length_c   1.000
_cell.angle_alpha   90.00
_cell.angle_beta   90.00
_cell.angle_gamma   90.00
#
_symmetry.space_group_name_H-M   'P 1'
#
loop_
_entity.id
_entity.type
_entity.pdbx_description
1 polymer ?
#
loop_
_entity_poly.entity_id
_entity_poly.type
_entity_poly.pdbx_seq_one_letter_code
_entity_poly.pdbx_strand_id
1 'polypeptide(L)'
;MTNPIRARLEAALPPAGAFLRCDRGGALYVTNLPAKCGNWAAAAAALEADGLTVAHRGGPLFIAPGVCWAAAFERWAEGLARPGELTRQLAKRRGMPVCAAETACWLAGMKRLELNDRSDYERQVRQAAAVALREKCGGLMYACGLCLDLMGGNES
;
A
#
# COMPACT_ATOMS: atom_id res chain seq x y z
N MET A 1 -9.11 -1.21 12.34
CA MET A 1 -8.18 -2.33 12.03
C MET A 1 -6.97 -1.76 11.32
N THR A 2 -5.78 -2.20 11.70
CA THR A 2 -4.52 -1.72 11.13
C THR A 2 -4.09 -2.64 9.99
N ASN A 3 -3.77 -2.10 8.81
CA ASN A 3 -3.24 -2.92 7.72
C ASN A 3 -1.83 -3.45 8.11
N PRO A 4 -1.40 -4.61 7.59
CA PRO A 4 -0.17 -5.28 8.02
C PRO A 4 1.10 -4.45 7.76
N ILE A 5 1.08 -3.59 6.73
CA ILE A 5 2.23 -2.73 6.39
C ILE A 5 2.38 -1.63 7.44
N ARG A 6 1.29 -0.97 7.84
CA ARG A 6 1.29 0.01 8.94
C ARG A 6 1.76 -0.64 10.23
N ALA A 7 1.21 -1.80 10.58
CA ALA A 7 1.58 -2.51 11.80
C ALA A 7 3.08 -2.85 11.83
N ARG A 8 3.64 -3.29 10.69
CA ARG A 8 5.08 -3.56 10.55
C ARG A 8 5.92 -2.30 10.77
N LEU A 9 5.49 -1.17 10.21
CA LEU A 9 6.18 0.11 10.35
C LEU A 9 6.12 0.62 11.79
N GLU A 10 4.95 0.58 12.42
CA GLU A 10 4.77 0.98 13.81
C GLU A 10 5.65 0.13 14.75
N ALA A 11 5.75 -1.17 14.50
CA ALA A 11 6.65 -2.06 15.26
C ALA A 11 8.14 -1.78 15.02
N ALA A 12 8.51 -1.17 13.89
CA ALA A 12 9.89 -0.81 13.59
C ALA A 12 10.30 0.56 14.14
N LEU A 13 9.33 1.43 14.47
CA LEU A 13 9.62 2.74 15.01
C LEU A 13 9.98 2.62 16.50
N PRO A 14 11.05 3.32 16.95
CA PRO A 14 11.37 3.37 18.37
C PRO A 14 10.25 4.10 19.13
N PRO A 15 9.98 3.73 20.39
CA PRO A 15 8.93 4.35 21.21
C PRO A 15 9.17 5.84 21.48
N ALA A 16 10.38 6.35 21.22
CA ALA A 16 10.77 7.73 21.48
C ALA A 16 10.29 8.73 20.40
N GLY A 17 9.02 9.09 20.44
CA GLY A 17 8.49 10.31 19.79
C GLY A 17 8.60 10.39 18.26
N ALA A 18 8.92 9.28 17.60
CA ALA A 18 8.84 9.14 16.15
C ALA A 18 7.37 8.96 15.75
N PHE A 19 6.89 9.72 14.77
CA PHE A 19 5.54 9.56 14.23
C PHE A 19 5.55 8.64 13.01
N LEU A 20 4.40 8.04 12.73
CA LEU A 20 4.06 7.50 11.42
C LEU A 20 2.80 8.18 10.92
N ARG A 21 2.87 8.83 9.75
CA ARG A 21 1.71 9.50 9.14
C ARG A 21 1.56 9.04 7.71
N CYS A 22 0.32 8.96 7.22
CA CYS A 22 0.09 8.76 5.81
C CYS A 22 0.54 10.01 5.04
N ASP A 23 1.34 9.82 3.99
CA ASP A 23 1.87 10.92 3.17
C ASP A 23 0.79 11.39 2.18
N ARG A 24 0.60 12.70 2.04
CA ARG A 24 -0.27 13.28 1.01
C ARG A 24 0.43 13.42 -0.34
N GLY A 25 1.75 13.28 -0.38
CA GLY A 25 2.60 13.34 -1.58
C GLY A 25 2.78 12.00 -2.31
N GLY A 26 4.01 11.67 -2.67
CA GLY A 26 4.33 10.52 -3.54
C GLY A 26 4.60 9.19 -2.83
N ALA A 27 4.71 9.14 -1.50
CA ALA A 27 4.93 7.90 -0.73
C ALA A 27 3.64 7.42 -0.04
N LEU A 28 3.65 6.25 0.61
CA LEU A 28 2.50 5.81 1.41
C LEU A 28 2.56 6.41 2.81
N TYR A 29 3.72 6.34 3.46
CA TYR A 29 3.95 6.86 4.80
C TYR A 29 5.15 7.80 4.87
N VAL A 30 5.13 8.64 5.91
CA VAL A 30 6.22 9.53 6.28
C VAL A 30 6.49 9.43 7.79
N THR A 31 7.76 9.47 8.17
CA THR A 31 8.20 9.46 9.58
C THR A 31 9.34 10.44 9.82
N ASN A 32 9.35 11.09 10.98
CA ASN A 32 10.47 11.92 11.47
C ASN A 32 11.56 11.11 12.19
N LEU A 33 11.63 9.80 11.97
CA LEU A 33 12.61 8.91 12.59
C LEU A 33 14.06 9.47 12.62
N PRO A 34 14.59 10.09 11.54
CA PRO A 34 15.95 10.61 11.55
C PRO A 34 16.21 11.70 12.60
N ALA A 35 15.19 12.48 12.95
CA ALA A 35 15.28 13.52 13.97
C ALA A 35 15.14 12.98 15.41
N LYS A 36 14.75 11.71 15.57
CA LYS A 36 14.41 11.11 16.87
C LYS A 36 15.31 9.94 17.27
N CYS A 37 16.00 9.34 16.30
CA CYS A 37 16.86 8.19 16.52
C CYS A 37 18.22 8.40 15.85
N GLY A 38 19.31 8.40 16.62
CA GLY A 38 20.67 8.52 16.09
C GLY A 38 21.08 7.35 15.19
N ASN A 39 20.44 6.18 15.35
CA ASN A 39 20.66 4.99 14.54
C ASN A 39 19.50 4.73 13.55
N TRP A 40 18.87 5.79 13.03
CA TRP A 40 17.76 5.65 12.07
C TRP A 40 18.17 4.90 10.80
N ALA A 41 19.44 4.96 10.39
CA ALA A 41 19.95 4.29 9.19
C ALA A 41 19.85 2.76 9.29
N ALA A 42 20.16 2.18 10.47
CA ALA A 42 19.98 0.75 10.68
C ALA A 42 18.49 0.35 10.65
N ALA A 43 17.61 1.20 11.20
CA ALA A 43 16.17 0.98 11.11
C ALA A 43 15.66 1.06 9.66
N ALA A 44 16.15 2.03 8.87
CA ALA A 44 15.83 2.13 7.44
C ALA A 44 16.28 0.88 6.68
N ALA A 45 17.51 0.40 6.91
CA ALA A 45 18.02 -0.83 6.28
C ALA A 45 17.20 -2.07 6.65
N ALA A 46 16.73 -2.17 7.91
CA ALA A 46 15.86 -3.26 8.33
C ALA A 46 14.49 -3.22 7.62
N LEU A 47 13.92 -2.02 7.44
CA LEU A 47 12.68 -1.85 6.66
C LEU A 47 12.87 -2.22 5.19
N GLU A 48 14.01 -1.85 4.59
CA GLU A 48 14.36 -2.22 3.23
C GLU A 48 14.54 -3.72 3.05
N ALA A 49 15.17 -4.38 4.03
CA ALA A 49 15.30 -5.84 4.05
C ALA A 49 13.93 -6.56 4.09
N ASP A 50 12.90 -5.93 4.67
CA ASP A 50 11.53 -6.41 4.64
C ASP A 50 10.79 -6.10 3.34
N GLY A 51 11.47 -5.52 2.34
CA GLY A 51 10.90 -5.17 1.05
C GLY A 51 10.08 -3.88 1.03
N LEU A 52 10.37 -2.94 1.95
CA LEU A 52 9.88 -1.57 1.86
C LEU A 52 10.88 -0.73 1.05
N THR A 53 10.40 0.23 0.28
CA THR A 53 11.23 1.28 -0.29
C THR A 53 11.30 2.44 0.71
N VAL A 54 12.50 2.83 1.10
CA VAL A 54 12.74 3.95 2.02
C VAL A 54 13.52 5.04 1.31
N ALA A 55 13.06 6.29 1.42
CA ALA A 55 13.74 7.44 0.85
C ALA A 55 13.85 8.56 1.89
N HIS A 56 15.05 9.08 2.10
CA HIS A 56 15.27 10.24 2.97
C HIS A 56 15.21 11.53 2.13
N ARG A 57 14.26 12.44 2.43
CA ARG A 57 14.12 13.71 1.68
C ARG A 57 13.98 14.89 2.63
N GLY A 58 15.08 15.60 2.89
CA GLY A 58 15.06 16.87 3.63
C GLY A 58 14.64 16.75 5.11
N GLY A 59 14.84 15.60 5.74
CA GLY A 59 14.55 15.38 7.16
C GLY A 59 13.76 14.09 7.44
N PRO A 60 12.53 13.95 6.92
CA PRO A 60 11.75 12.73 7.14
C PRO A 60 12.12 11.60 6.18
N LEU A 61 11.81 10.37 6.61
CA LEU A 61 11.80 9.19 5.74
C LEU A 61 10.43 9.04 5.10
N PHE A 62 10.44 8.74 3.81
CA PHE A 62 9.29 8.42 2.97
C PHE A 62 9.32 6.93 2.69
N ILE A 63 8.20 6.26 2.91
CA ILE A 63 8.14 4.79 2.91
C ILE A 63 6.99 4.31 2.03
N ALA A 64 7.26 3.33 1.18
CA ALA A 64 6.26 2.65 0.37
C ALA A 64 6.52 1.12 0.39
N PRO A 65 5.47 0.29 0.44
CA PRO A 65 5.61 -1.16 0.31
C PRO A 65 6.03 -1.55 -1.10
N GLY A 66 6.98 -2.49 -1.20
CA GLY A 66 7.26 -3.21 -2.43
C GLY A 66 6.19 -4.26 -2.74
N VAL A 67 6.24 -4.80 -3.95
CA VAL A 67 5.28 -5.79 -4.46
C VAL A 67 5.24 -7.09 -3.63
N CYS A 68 6.31 -7.42 -2.91
CA CYS A 68 6.35 -8.58 -2.01
C CYS A 68 5.30 -8.51 -0.88
N TRP A 69 4.83 -7.30 -0.54
CA TRP A 69 3.80 -7.09 0.48
C TRP A 69 2.38 -7.38 -0.02
N ALA A 70 2.18 -7.53 -1.33
CA ALA A 70 0.85 -7.73 -1.91
C ALA A 70 0.13 -8.95 -1.33
N ALA A 71 0.81 -10.10 -1.23
CA ALA A 71 0.21 -11.31 -0.69
C ALA A 71 -0.17 -11.18 0.81
N ALA A 72 0.63 -10.47 1.60
CA ALA A 72 0.32 -10.21 3.01
C ALA A 72 -0.89 -9.27 3.14
N PHE A 73 -0.94 -8.23 2.31
CA PHE A 73 -2.08 -7.33 2.20
C PHE A 73 -3.36 -8.06 1.76
N GLU A 74 -3.29 -8.88 0.71
CA GLU A 74 -4.43 -9.65 0.19
C GLU A 74 -5.04 -10.54 1.28
N ARG A 75 -4.22 -11.34 1.98
CA ARG A 75 -4.71 -12.21 3.07
C ARG A 75 -5.40 -11.44 4.19
N TRP A 76 -4.86 -10.29 4.55
CA TRP A 76 -5.48 -9.43 5.56
C TRP A 76 -6.81 -8.86 5.05
N ALA A 77 -6.83 -8.37 3.82
CA ALA A 77 -8.01 -7.76 3.21
C ALA A 77 -9.13 -8.78 2.95
N GLU A 78 -8.82 -10.02 2.56
CA GLU A 78 -9.80 -11.10 2.34
C GLU A 78 -10.62 -11.43 3.60
N GLY A 79 -10.06 -11.26 4.79
CA GLY A 79 -10.77 -11.46 6.04
C GLY A 79 -11.81 -10.36 6.36
N LEU A 80 -11.79 -9.25 5.63
CA LEU A 80 -12.51 -8.02 5.97
C LEU A 80 -13.38 -7.50 4.81
N ALA A 81 -12.89 -7.64 3.58
CA ALA A 81 -13.54 -7.17 2.38
C ALA A 81 -14.74 -8.06 2.02
N ARG A 82 -15.70 -7.49 1.31
CA ARG A 82 -16.77 -8.23 0.64
C ARG A 82 -16.57 -8.10 -0.88
N PRO A 83 -15.86 -9.05 -1.52
CA PRO A 83 -15.43 -8.87 -2.91
C PRO A 83 -16.59 -8.64 -3.87
N GLY A 84 -16.63 -7.46 -4.50
CA GLY A 84 -17.58 -7.14 -5.57
C GLY A 84 -17.24 -7.84 -6.89
N GLU A 85 -18.07 -7.61 -7.91
CA GLU A 85 -17.88 -8.24 -9.22
C GLU A 85 -16.55 -7.86 -9.86
N LEU A 86 -16.17 -6.57 -9.80
CA LEU A 86 -14.90 -6.10 -10.33
C LEU A 86 -13.72 -6.84 -9.69
N THR A 87 -13.67 -6.93 -8.35
CA THR A 87 -12.60 -7.60 -7.63
C THR A 87 -12.50 -9.08 -7.98
N ARG A 88 -13.62 -9.79 -8.13
CA ARG A 88 -13.63 -11.19 -8.58
C ARG A 88 -13.08 -11.36 -10.00
N GLN A 89 -13.36 -10.43 -10.91
CA GLN A 89 -12.77 -10.45 -12.25
C GLN A 89 -11.26 -10.19 -12.21
N LEU A 90 -10.81 -9.25 -11.39
CA LEU A 90 -9.39 -8.93 -11.23
C LEU A 90 -8.61 -10.07 -10.57
N ALA A 91 -9.24 -10.89 -9.72
CA ALA A 91 -8.63 -12.07 -9.11
C ALA A 91 -8.07 -13.08 -10.14
N LYS A 92 -8.66 -13.15 -11.35
CA LYS A 92 -8.21 -14.03 -12.45
C LYS A 92 -6.83 -13.66 -12.99
N ARG A 93 -6.31 -12.49 -12.63
CA ARG A 93 -5.04 -11.94 -13.10
C ARG A 93 -3.91 -12.16 -12.09
N ARG A 94 -4.19 -12.78 -10.93
CA ARG A 94 -3.16 -13.17 -9.96
C ARG A 94 -2.11 -14.06 -10.62
N GLY A 95 -0.86 -13.88 -10.21
CA GLY A 95 0.28 -14.61 -10.79
C GLY A 95 0.80 -14.04 -12.11
N MET A 96 0.14 -13.04 -12.70
CA MET A 96 0.69 -12.30 -13.82
C MET A 96 1.83 -11.36 -13.37
N PRO A 97 2.71 -10.93 -14.29
CA PRO A 97 3.68 -9.87 -14.01
C PRO A 97 3.01 -8.61 -13.47
N VAL A 98 3.76 -7.83 -12.70
CA VAL A 98 3.33 -6.54 -12.15
C VAL A 98 3.95 -5.42 -12.96
N CYS A 99 3.14 -4.46 -13.41
CA CYS A 99 3.62 -3.25 -14.10
C CYS A 99 3.45 -1.99 -13.24
N ALA A 100 4.14 -0.92 -13.63
CA ALA A 100 4.23 0.32 -12.86
C ALA A 100 2.87 1.00 -12.61
N ALA A 101 1.95 0.93 -13.58
CA ALA A 101 0.61 1.48 -13.44
C ALA A 101 -0.18 0.79 -12.32
N GLU A 102 -0.02 -0.53 -12.17
CA GLU A 102 -0.67 -1.29 -11.10
C GLU A 102 -0.05 -1.00 -9.75
N THR A 103 1.28 -0.89 -9.67
CA THR A 103 1.97 -0.50 -8.44
C THR A 103 1.51 0.88 -7.98
N ALA A 104 1.45 1.86 -8.88
CA ALA A 104 0.95 3.20 -8.58
C ALA A 104 -0.52 3.17 -8.11
N CYS A 105 -1.37 2.40 -8.79
CA CYS A 105 -2.77 2.24 -8.39
C CYS A 105 -2.90 1.60 -7.01
N TRP A 106 -2.15 0.54 -6.73
CA TRP A 106 -2.18 -0.16 -5.45
C TRP A 106 -1.73 0.74 -4.29
N LEU A 107 -0.62 1.47 -4.46
CA LEU A 107 -0.15 2.47 -3.48
C LEU A 107 -1.21 3.56 -3.24
N ALA A 108 -1.86 4.02 -4.32
CA ALA A 108 -2.93 5.01 -4.24
C ALA A 108 -4.18 4.48 -3.52
N GLY A 109 -4.48 3.18 -3.66
CA GLY A 109 -5.56 2.49 -2.93
C GLY A 109 -5.26 2.36 -1.44
N MET A 110 -4.07 1.90 -1.08
CA MET A 110 -3.65 1.83 0.32
C MET A 110 -3.65 3.20 1.00
N LYS A 111 -3.19 4.24 0.31
CA LYS A 111 -3.24 5.61 0.82
C LYS A 111 -4.67 6.07 1.10
N ARG A 112 -5.60 5.75 0.21
CA ARG A 112 -7.02 6.06 0.37
C ARG A 112 -7.67 5.32 1.52
N LEU A 113 -7.33 4.04 1.70
CA LEU A 113 -7.75 3.27 2.87
C LEU A 113 -7.28 3.94 4.17
N GLU A 114 -6.02 4.36 4.21
CA GLU A 114 -5.42 5.05 5.35
C GLU A 114 -6.07 6.41 5.65
N LEU A 115 -6.52 7.11 4.62
CA LEU A 115 -7.16 8.43 4.74
C LEU A 115 -8.68 8.34 4.83
N ASN A 116 -9.27 7.14 4.75
CA ASN A 116 -10.71 6.92 4.59
C ASN A 116 -11.33 7.76 3.45
N ASP A 117 -10.61 7.86 2.32
CA ASP A 117 -10.99 8.66 1.15
C ASP A 117 -11.41 7.76 -0.01
N ARG A 118 -12.68 7.86 -0.41
CA ARG A 118 -13.26 7.03 -1.48
C ARG A 118 -13.17 7.65 -2.87
N SER A 119 -12.66 8.86 -3.00
CA SER A 119 -12.77 9.65 -4.22
C SER A 119 -12.03 9.01 -5.41
N ASP A 120 -12.74 8.91 -6.55
CA ASP A 120 -12.27 8.54 -7.89
C ASP A 120 -11.41 7.25 -8.01
N TYR A 121 -11.35 6.41 -6.97
CA TYR A 121 -10.46 5.25 -6.97
C TYR A 121 -10.95 4.15 -7.91
N GLU A 122 -12.26 3.92 -8.00
CA GLU A 122 -12.80 2.90 -8.92
C GLU A 122 -12.42 3.22 -10.37
N ARG A 123 -12.48 4.52 -10.74
CA ARG A 123 -12.03 4.99 -12.05
C ARG A 123 -10.55 4.68 -12.28
N GLN A 124 -9.70 4.93 -11.28
CA GLN A 124 -8.26 4.62 -11.36
C GLN A 124 -8.00 3.12 -11.48
N VAL A 125 -8.71 2.27 -10.73
CA VAL A 125 -8.59 0.80 -10.83
C VAL A 125 -8.98 0.34 -12.23
N ARG A 126 -10.07 0.86 -12.80
CA ARG A 126 -10.49 0.51 -14.17
C ARG A 126 -9.46 0.97 -15.22
N GLN A 127 -8.88 2.16 -15.05
CA GLN A 127 -7.82 2.66 -15.94
C GLN A 127 -6.55 1.81 -15.84
N ALA A 128 -6.10 1.48 -14.63
CA ALA A 128 -4.95 0.62 -14.39
C ALA A 128 -5.18 -0.79 -14.95
N ALA A 129 -6.38 -1.36 -14.79
CA ALA A 129 -6.74 -2.65 -15.37
C ALA A 129 -6.69 -2.64 -16.90
N ALA A 130 -7.13 -1.56 -17.53
CA ALA A 130 -7.05 -1.40 -18.99
C ALA A 130 -5.60 -1.31 -19.49
N VAL A 131 -4.72 -0.60 -18.75
CA VAL A 131 -3.28 -0.59 -19.01
C VAL A 131 -2.71 -2.01 -18.84
N ALA A 132 -3.06 -2.68 -17.75
CA ALA A 132 -2.54 -4.01 -17.45
C ALA A 132 -2.94 -5.07 -18.48
N LEU A 133 -4.13 -4.94 -19.06
CA LEU A 133 -4.57 -5.75 -20.22
C LEU A 133 -3.67 -5.57 -21.44
N ARG A 134 -3.32 -4.32 -21.79
CA ARG A 134 -2.45 -4.04 -22.93
C ARG A 134 -1.01 -4.50 -22.71
N GLU A 135 -0.51 -4.32 -21.50
CA GLU A 135 0.87 -4.66 -21.12
C GLU A 135 1.05 -6.13 -20.72
N LYS A 136 -0.01 -6.94 -20.72
CA LYS A 136 0.01 -8.34 -20.28
C LYS A 136 0.55 -8.51 -18.84
N CYS A 137 0.24 -7.54 -17.98
CA CYS A 137 0.42 -7.57 -16.52
C CYS A 137 -0.96 -7.72 -15.84
N GLY A 138 -0.98 -7.66 -14.50
CA GLY A 138 -2.20 -7.87 -13.72
C GLY A 138 -1.99 -8.35 -12.28
N GLY A 139 -0.73 -8.56 -11.85
CA GLY A 139 -0.41 -9.20 -10.59
C GLY A 139 -0.87 -8.45 -9.34
N LEU A 140 -1.13 -7.13 -9.42
CA LEU A 140 -1.62 -6.33 -8.28
C LEU A 140 -3.08 -5.89 -8.41
N MET A 141 -3.75 -6.19 -9.53
CA MET A 141 -5.12 -5.74 -9.74
C MET A 141 -6.10 -6.31 -8.71
N TYR A 142 -5.87 -7.53 -8.24
CA TYR A 142 -6.70 -8.09 -7.18
C TYR A 142 -6.57 -7.31 -5.87
N ALA A 143 -5.34 -7.01 -5.43
CA ALA A 143 -5.09 -6.14 -4.29
C ALA A 143 -5.73 -4.73 -4.46
N CYS A 144 -5.74 -4.19 -5.69
CA CYS A 144 -6.42 -2.94 -5.99
C CYS A 144 -7.94 -3.04 -5.84
N GLY A 145 -8.54 -4.14 -6.30
CA GLY A 145 -9.97 -4.44 -6.11
C GLY A 145 -10.33 -4.58 -4.63
N LEU A 146 -9.51 -5.29 -3.86
CA LEU A 146 -9.69 -5.40 -2.41
C LEU A 146 -9.66 -4.04 -1.71
N CYS A 147 -8.83 -3.09 -2.17
CA CYS A 147 -8.89 -1.71 -1.65
C CYS A 147 -10.25 -1.05 -1.90
N LEU A 148 -10.89 -1.28 -3.06
CA LEU A 148 -12.24 -0.76 -3.34
C LEU A 148 -13.26 -1.33 -2.38
N ASP A 149 -13.26 -2.65 -2.20
CA ASP A 149 -14.25 -3.33 -1.36
C ASP A 149 -14.11 -2.97 0.11
N LEU A 150 -12.87 -2.86 0.61
CA LEU A 150 -12.59 -2.38 1.96
C LEU A 150 -13.07 -0.94 2.18
N MET A 151 -12.97 -0.09 1.16
CA MET A 151 -13.52 1.25 1.24
C MET A 151 -15.04 1.25 1.24
N GLY A 152 -15.70 0.37 0.47
CA GLY A 152 -17.16 0.26 0.39
C GLY A 152 -17.83 -0.38 1.62
N GLY A 153 -17.12 -1.22 2.38
CA GLY A 153 -17.68 -2.03 3.47
C GLY A 153 -18.08 -1.30 4.77
N ASN A 154 -17.82 0.00 4.92
CA ASN A 154 -18.15 0.76 6.15
C ASN A 154 -19.62 1.25 6.23
N GLU A 155 -20.53 0.67 5.43
CA GLU A 155 -21.98 0.98 5.46
C GLU A 155 -22.79 -0.14 6.12
N SER A 156 -22.40 -0.57 7.32
CA SER A 156 -23.16 -1.56 8.11
C SER A 156 -23.43 -1.04 9.52
#